data_AF-A0A0P6WDM7-F1
#
_entry.id   AF-A0A0P6WDM7-F1
#
_cell.length_a   1.000
_cell.length_b   1.000
_cell.length_c   1.000
_cell.angle_alpha   90.00
_cell.angle_beta   90.00
_cell.angle_gamma   90.00
#
_symmetry.space_group_name_H-M   'P 1'
#
loop_
_entity.id
_entity.type
_entity.pdbx_description
1 polymer ?
#
loop_
_entity_poly.entity_id
_entity_poly.type
_entity_poly.pdbx_seq_one_letter_code
_entity_poly.pdbx_strand_id
1 'polypeptide(L)'
;MFDLQALKEIRKKADEISYYCMSREQPSDPHRVSMALDQVCRALAMFAEMELHRMQNQHIPYDPQSYIKGRLGIAYRSVLKVPQEDSNTA
;
A
#
# COMPACT_ATOMS: atom_id res chain seq x y z
N MET A 1 11.36 -10.73 -10.48
CA MET A 1 12.10 -9.52 -10.07
C MET A 1 11.26 -8.32 -10.45
N PHE A 2 11.10 -7.30 -9.60
CA PHE A 2 10.35 -6.10 -9.95
C PHE A 2 11.04 -5.36 -11.11
N ASP A 3 10.28 -5.00 -12.13
CA ASP A 3 10.76 -4.06 -13.14
C ASP A 3 10.71 -2.61 -12.62
N LEU A 4 11.38 -1.71 -13.33
CA LEU A 4 11.47 -0.30 -12.98
C LEU A 4 10.09 0.38 -12.92
N GLN A 5 9.14 -0.04 -13.76
CA GLN A 5 7.81 0.54 -13.81
C GLN A 5 7.00 0.17 -12.56
N ALA A 6 7.06 -1.09 -12.14
CA ALA A 6 6.42 -1.58 -10.93
C ALA A 6 6.98 -0.87 -9.68
N LEU A 7 8.29 -0.62 -9.62
CA LEU A 7 8.91 0.13 -8.53
C LEU A 7 8.42 1.59 -8.49
N LYS A 8 8.29 2.24 -9.66
CA LYS A 8 7.73 3.60 -9.75
C LYS A 8 6.27 3.67 -9.28
N GLU A 9 5.45 2.69 -9.63
CA GLU A 9 4.05 2.61 -9.19
C GLU A 9 3.93 2.38 -7.69
N ILE A 10 4.74 1.48 -7.13
CA ILE A 10 4.81 1.23 -5.68
C ILE A 10 5.18 2.52 -4.95
N ARG A 11 6.23 3.21 -5.41
CA ARG A 11 6.68 4.48 -4.82
C ARG A 11 5.57 5.53 -4.86
N LYS A 12 4.96 5.75 -6.03
CA LYS A 12 3.87 6.72 -6.19
C LYS A 12 2.73 6.47 -5.20
N LYS A 13 2.27 5.22 -5.07
CA LYS A 13 1.19 4.89 -4.13
C LYS A 13 1.58 5.11 -2.67
N ALA A 14 2.82 4.78 -2.30
CA ALA A 14 3.32 5.00 -0.96
C ALA A 14 3.37 6.50 -0.63
N ASP A 15 3.84 7.33 -1.57
CA ASP A 15 3.87 8.79 -1.43
C ASP A 15 2.46 9.37 -1.26
N GLU A 16 1.49 8.92 -2.07
CA GLU A 16 0.10 9.36 -1.99
C GLU A 16 -0.55 9.00 -0.64
N ILE A 17 -0.28 7.79 -0.11
CA ILE A 17 -0.75 7.36 1.23
C ILE A 17 -0.10 8.23 2.32
N SER A 18 1.21 8.43 2.25
CA SER A 18 1.96 9.25 3.22
C SER A 18 1.44 10.68 3.27
N TYR A 19 1.27 11.30 2.10
CA TYR A 19 0.74 12.65 1.97
C TYR A 19 -0.66 12.77 2.56
N TYR A 20 -1.56 11.81 2.29
CA TYR A 20 -2.89 11.80 2.90
C TYR A 20 -2.83 11.76 4.44
N CYS A 21 -1.98 10.89 5.00
CA CYS A 21 -1.85 10.74 6.44
C CYS A 21 -1.27 11.99 7.12
N MET A 22 -0.38 12.72 6.44
CA MET A 22 0.30 13.90 7.01
C MET A 22 -0.42 15.22 6.75
N SER A 23 -1.25 15.32 5.70
CA SER A 23 -1.91 16.57 5.29
C SER A 23 -3.21 16.87 6.03
N ARG A 24 -3.81 15.88 6.71
CA ARG A 24 -5.06 16.07 7.48
C ARG A 24 -4.73 16.31 8.95
N GLU A 25 -5.19 17.44 9.49
CA GLU A 25 -5.05 17.78 10.92
C GLU A 25 -5.65 16.69 11.84
N GLN A 26 -6.66 15.95 11.37
CA GLN A 26 -7.08 14.67 11.93
C GLN A 26 -7.60 13.75 10.80
N PRO A 27 -7.20 12.47 10.75
CA PRO A 27 -7.87 11.52 9.87
C PRO A 27 -9.33 11.37 10.32
N SER A 28 -10.25 11.54 9.37
CA SER A 28 -11.70 11.40 9.60
C SER A 28 -12.10 10.00 10.10
N ASP A 29 -11.21 9.01 9.98
CA ASP A 29 -11.41 7.64 10.45
C ASP A 29 -10.06 6.97 10.83
N PRO A 30 -9.73 6.89 12.13
CA PRO A 30 -8.52 6.22 12.62
C PRO A 30 -8.44 4.74 12.26
N HIS A 31 -9.58 4.05 12.12
CA HIS A 31 -9.62 2.63 11.77
C HIS A 31 -9.14 2.42 10.32
N ARG A 32 -9.53 3.30 9.40
CA ARG A 32 -9.08 3.24 8.00
C ARG A 32 -7.58 3.51 7.86
N VAL A 33 -7.04 4.44 8.65
CA VAL A 33 -5.59 4.68 8.71
C VAL A 33 -4.86 3.48 9.27
N SER A 34 -5.37 2.88 10.36
CA SER A 34 -4.80 1.66 10.94
C SER A 34 -4.79 0.49 9.94
N MET A 35 -5.88 0.29 9.20
CA MET A 35 -5.95 -0.70 8.12
C MET A 35 -4.95 -0.40 7.01
N ALA A 36 -4.85 0.85 6.55
CA ALA A 36 -3.89 1.23 5.51
C ALA A 36 -2.44 0.97 5.96
N LEU A 37 -2.13 1.27 7.22
CA LEU A 37 -0.83 1.01 7.82
C LEU A 37 -0.51 -0.49 7.88
N ASP A 38 -1.43 -1.35 8.36
CA ASP A 38 -1.25 -2.80 8.36
C ASP A 38 -0.94 -3.34 6.96
N GLN A 39 -1.66 -2.88 5.94
CA GLN A 39 -1.43 -3.32 4.57
C GLN A 39 -0.07 -2.83 4.02
N VAL A 40 0.36 -1.61 4.35
CA VAL A 40 1.71 -1.12 4.01
C VAL A 40 2.79 -1.94 4.72
N CYS A 41 2.65 -2.23 6.01
CA CYS A 41 3.59 -3.06 6.76
C CYS A 41 3.72 -4.47 6.15
N ARG A 42 2.60 -5.09 5.74
CA ARG A 42 2.62 -6.39 5.05
C ARG A 42 3.31 -6.34 3.69
N ALA A 43 3.15 -5.25 2.94
CA ALA A 43 3.85 -5.05 1.68
C ALA A 43 5.37 -4.91 1.89
N LEU A 44 5.79 -4.13 2.90
CA LEU A 44 7.19 -3.96 3.27
C LEU A 44 7.83 -5.26 3.76
N ALA A 45 7.11 -6.04 4.58
CA ALA A 45 7.58 -7.34 5.06
C ALA A 45 7.85 -8.29 3.88
N MET A 46 6.95 -8.35 2.90
CA MET A 46 7.15 -9.15 1.69
C MET A 46 8.33 -8.66 0.86
N PHE A 47 8.50 -7.33 0.73
CA PHE A 47 9.62 -6.77 -0.01
C PHE A 47 10.96 -7.13 0.65
N ALA A 48 11.04 -7.02 1.98
CA ALA A 48 12.21 -7.43 2.75
C ALA A 48 12.48 -8.93 2.63
N GLU A 49 11.44 -9.78 2.70
CA GLU A 49 11.54 -11.21 2.48
C GLU A 49 12.13 -11.54 1.11
N MET A 50 11.68 -10.82 0.06
CA MET A 50 12.25 -10.98 -1.27
C MET A 50 13.74 -10.66 -1.35
N GLU A 51 14.15 -9.54 -0.75
CA GLU A 51 15.55 -9.14 -0.75
C GLU A 51 16.42 -10.12 0.05
N LEU A 52 15.90 -10.66 1.17
CA LEU A 52 16.59 -11.69 1.94
C LEU A 52 16.77 -12.98 1.13
N HIS A 53 15.72 -13.48 0.49
CA HIS A 53 15.80 -14.66 -0.36
C HIS A 53 16.77 -14.44 -1.53
N ARG A 54 16.75 -13.26 -2.16
CA ARG A 54 17.69 -12.88 -3.21
C ARG A 54 19.14 -12.90 -2.72
N MET A 55 19.42 -12.36 -1.53
CA MET A 55 20.76 -12.38 -0.92
C MET A 55 21.23 -13.79 -0.55
N GLN A 56 20.30 -14.69 -0.23
CA GLN A 56 20.58 -16.07 0.16
C GLN A 56 20.56 -17.06 -1.01
N ASN A 57 20.35 -16.59 -2.25
CA ASN A 57 20.11 -17.44 -3.43
C ASN A 57 18.97 -18.46 -3.22
N GLN A 58 17.96 -18.08 -2.45
CA GLN A 58 16.76 -18.88 -2.19
C GLN A 58 15.62 -18.48 -3.12
N HIS A 59 14.73 -19.43 -3.41
CA HIS A 59 13.56 -19.22 -4.26
C HIS A 59 12.30 -18.96 -3.42
N ILE A 60 11.46 -18.02 -3.87
CA ILE A 60 10.18 -17.71 -3.23
C ILE A 60 9.08 -18.48 -3.96
N PRO A 61 8.26 -19.30 -3.27
CA PRO A 61 7.34 -20.23 -3.94
C PRO A 61 6.05 -19.58 -4.51
N TYR A 62 5.86 -18.26 -4.35
CA TYR A 62 4.68 -17.53 -4.80
C TYR A 62 5.09 -16.24 -5.52
N ASP A 63 4.12 -15.52 -6.10
CA ASP A 63 4.36 -14.23 -6.77
C ASP A 63 4.33 -13.06 -5.75
N PRO A 64 5.50 -12.57 -5.31
CA PRO A 64 5.55 -11.51 -4.31
C PRO A 64 5.19 -10.13 -4.91
N GLN A 65 5.30 -9.96 -6.23
CA GLN A 65 4.94 -8.72 -6.90
C GLN A 65 3.42 -8.52 -6.85
N SER A 66 2.64 -9.56 -7.15
CA SER A 66 1.19 -9.53 -7.00
C SER A 66 0.77 -9.31 -5.55
N TYR A 67 1.44 -9.94 -4.59
CA TYR A 67 1.17 -9.73 -3.16
C TYR A 67 1.35 -8.26 -2.75
N ILE A 68 2.51 -7.67 -3.06
CA ILE A 68 2.83 -6.28 -2.71
C ILE A 68 1.87 -5.31 -3.39
N LYS A 69 1.60 -5.49 -4.69
CA LYS A 69 0.62 -4.67 -5.43
C LYS A 69 -0.78 -4.75 -4.82
N GLY A 70 -1.20 -5.94 -4.41
CA GLY A 70 -2.50 -6.17 -3.78
C GLY A 70 -2.63 -5.41 -2.45
N ARG A 71 -1.63 -5.54 -1.58
CA ARG A 71 -1.60 -4.85 -0.27
C ARG A 71 -1.61 -3.33 -0.40
N LEU A 72 -0.74 -2.78 -1.25
CA LEU A 72 -0.73 -1.33 -1.51
C LEU A 72 -2.03 -0.85 -2.17
N GLY A 73 -2.65 -1.69 -3.00
CA GLY A 73 -3.97 -1.41 -3.57
C GLY A 73 -5.06 -1.30 -2.52
N ILE A 74 -5.06 -2.18 -1.51
CA ILE A 74 -6.00 -2.10 -0.37
C ILE A 74 -5.72 -0.83 0.43
N ALA A 75 -4.47 -0.61 0.85
CA ALA A 75 -4.08 0.57 1.61
C ALA A 75 -4.53 1.87 0.93
N TYR A 76 -4.23 2.00 -0.37
CA TYR A 76 -4.62 3.15 -1.17
C TYR A 76 -6.14 3.37 -1.19
N ARG A 77 -6.93 2.31 -1.38
CA ARG A 77 -8.40 2.43 -1.36
C ARG A 77 -8.93 2.80 0.01
N SER A 78 -8.32 2.29 1.07
CA SER A 78 -8.72 2.58 2.45
C SER A 78 -8.62 4.05 2.80
N VAL A 79 -7.64 4.79 2.25
CA VAL A 79 -7.44 6.22 2.53
C VAL A 79 -7.91 7.17 1.43
N LEU A 80 -7.85 6.80 0.15
CA LEU A 80 -8.02 7.73 -0.97
C LEU A 80 -9.23 7.45 -1.88
N LYS A 81 -9.80 6.24 -1.89
CA LYS A 81 -11.06 5.95 -2.60
C LYS A 81 -12.20 5.80 -1.60
N VAL A 82 -12.71 6.92 -1.12
CA VAL A 82 -14.05 6.98 -0.53
C VAL A 82 -15.02 7.35 -1.66
N PRO A 83 -16.17 6.69 -1.81
CA PRO A 83 -17.30 7.31 -2.51
C PRO A 83 -17.57 8.64 -1.80
N GLN A 84 -17.54 9.76 -2.51
CA GLN A 84 -18.21 10.95 -1.99
C GLN A 84 -19.64 10.49 -1.69
N GLU A 85 -20.08 10.59 -0.44
CA GLU A 85 -21.50 10.47 -0.15
C GLU A 85 -22.21 11.46 -1.07
N ASP A 86 -23.09 10.96 -1.93
CA ASP A 86 -24.00 11.77 -2.72
C ASP A 86 -24.72 12.70 -1.74
N SER A 87 -24.27 13.95 -1.67
CA SER A 87 -24.99 15.04 -1.02
C SER A 87 -26.22 15.35 -1.87
N ASN A 88 -27.15 14.41 -1.91
CA ASN A 88 -28.53 14.68 -2.29
C ASN A 88 -29.21 15.29 -1.06
N THR A 89 -29.03 16.60 -0.90
CA THR A 89 -30.04 17.42 -0.24
C THR A 89 -31.32 17.30 -1.06
N ALA A 90 -32.28 16.55 -0.52
CA ALA A 90 -33.69 16.61 -0.89
C ALA A 90 -34.38 17.74 -0.12
#